data_AF-A0A373W4K6-F1
#
_entry.id   AF-A0A373W4K6-F1
#
_cell.length_a   1.000
_cell.length_b   1.000
_cell.length_c   1.000
_cell.angle_alpha   90.00
_cell.angle_beta   90.00
_cell.angle_gamma   90.00
#
_symmetry.space_group_name_H-M   'P 1'
#
loop_
_entity.id
_entity.type
_entity.pdbx_description
1 polymer ?
#
loop_
_entity_poly.entity_id
_entity_poly.type
_entity_poly.pdbx_seq_one_letter_code
_entity_poly.pdbx_strand_id
1 'polypeptide(L)'
;MGNRILGKYSYQEGGSIYISINENMKYKTEVNTQIHEMNHMHLDNVTTLGNILKILEIERCCTPTIDVTHSSLIEKYQQIIKRKTADIQEIYANGIELLLLQHLGNDIVKKEAYQLKTEKYKQYCDKLLFVVENSELEYAEKHRIINLLCFYAMAVEDGFVELITGEINECWKLENYFNTNMGNPNSRLDYGIECLKQNDLEKLVSCITNQNIIKVIEGLFDDKILRYSESIAEIYKVLDIKIRNNDISEEVINYWIENYQRKIEERIRVFDFNFLKRLEITSNVVELTNKNICILNIYNNGNGEEKLRVYTHNNREGEYECYEVDKSALELLIDDINCVCIPSTDYLFLERKPQYFKSINKLFVLFEDYRECDSWIKDTVVKGEFYIGDLYDNKVNNFFTILVFADRLQSGVIYLFPTTKKLAKCIIENNGLSNIVVYTNDRAFFTVVAALGTKLDMLKDIQWIMAFITGSKGDFNPEIDSAAKLGYDFAVNIANSLFDFFEKDDYYSRYVLPTDRTKAKPFYIAMMFKKGHNTGKICSCDERYLILFPSKTLGEEWIIKYSVERSGEEEPFIVGVDKLFWKELRCRLKNIDRKIILCLEILPQKNEDIYKEYSLEQLDNIIK
;
A
#
# COMPACT_ATOMS: atom_id res chain seq x y z
N MET A 1 2.64 10.75 27.06
CA MET A 1 3.51 9.72 26.42
C MET A 1 2.61 8.64 25.87
N GLY A 2 2.19 8.78 24.62
CA GLY A 2 1.36 7.77 23.96
C GLY A 2 2.12 6.44 23.82
N ASN A 3 1.45 5.31 23.97
CA ASN A 3 2.02 4.00 23.65
C ASN A 3 2.59 4.05 22.23
N ARG A 4 3.91 3.91 22.09
CA ARG A 4 4.56 3.80 20.79
C ARG A 4 4.23 2.42 20.20
N ILE A 5 3.42 2.40 19.15
CA ILE A 5 2.96 1.17 18.50
C ILE A 5 3.95 0.82 17.39
N LEU A 6 4.68 -0.30 17.55
CA LEU A 6 5.55 -0.84 16.50
C LEU A 6 4.72 -1.47 15.38
N GLY A 7 3.76 -2.30 15.75
CA GLY A 7 2.83 -2.94 14.85
C GLY A 7 1.49 -3.17 15.54
N LYS A 8 0.47 -3.44 14.74
CA LYS A 8 -0.84 -3.80 15.24
C LYS A 8 -1.62 -4.59 14.21
N TYR A 9 -2.03 -5.80 14.59
CA TYR A 9 -3.03 -6.56 13.90
C TYR A 9 -4.45 -6.17 14.37
N SER A 10 -5.35 -6.02 13.39
CA SER A 10 -6.78 -5.85 13.59
C SER A 10 -7.52 -6.91 12.80
N TYR A 11 -8.43 -7.65 13.45
CA TYR A 11 -9.27 -8.64 12.77
C TYR A 11 -10.40 -8.00 11.94
N GLN A 12 -10.65 -6.70 12.10
CA GLN A 12 -11.70 -5.96 11.38
C GLN A 12 -11.45 -6.00 9.87
N GLU A 13 -12.52 -5.88 9.07
CA GLU A 13 -12.46 -5.84 7.59
C GLU A 13 -11.72 -7.05 6.95
N GLY A 14 -11.75 -8.20 7.64
CA GLY A 14 -11.10 -9.43 7.17
C GLY A 14 -9.59 -9.45 7.41
N GLY A 15 -9.11 -8.68 8.38
CA GLY A 15 -7.72 -8.63 8.82
C GLY A 15 -6.93 -7.49 8.17
N SER A 16 -6.31 -6.64 8.99
CA SER A 16 -5.32 -5.65 8.59
C SER A 16 -4.12 -5.67 9.54
N ILE A 17 -2.92 -5.45 8.99
CA ILE A 17 -1.67 -5.41 9.74
C ILE A 17 -1.07 -4.03 9.56
N TYR A 18 -1.02 -3.23 10.61
CA TYR A 18 -0.32 -1.95 10.59
C TYR A 18 1.11 -2.13 11.08
N ILE A 19 2.09 -1.53 10.39
CA ILE A 19 3.50 -1.49 10.80
C ILE A 19 3.98 -0.03 10.73
N SER A 20 4.39 0.54 11.86
CA SER A 20 4.87 1.93 11.91
C SER A 20 6.24 2.07 11.26
N ILE A 21 6.37 2.92 10.24
CA ILE A 21 7.67 3.15 9.59
C ILE A 21 8.68 3.74 10.58
N ASN A 22 8.33 4.83 11.27
CA ASN A 22 9.26 5.59 12.08
C ASN A 22 9.82 4.81 13.27
N GLU A 23 8.95 4.20 14.09
CA GLU A 23 9.43 3.47 15.26
C GLU A 23 10.23 2.22 14.84
N ASN A 24 9.80 1.48 13.81
CA ASN A 24 10.57 0.31 13.38
C ASN A 24 11.92 0.67 12.76
N MET A 25 12.01 1.73 11.95
CA MET A 25 13.30 2.17 11.38
C MET A 25 14.29 2.67 12.43
N LYS A 26 13.78 3.19 13.54
CA LYS A 26 14.56 3.68 14.67
C LYS A 26 15.14 2.55 15.51
N TYR A 27 14.37 1.49 15.78
CA TYR A 27 14.83 0.35 16.58
C TYR A 27 15.32 -0.85 15.75
N LYS A 28 15.19 -0.80 14.42
CA LYS A 28 15.54 -1.88 13.48
C LYS A 28 14.74 -3.17 13.76
N THR A 29 13.43 -3.02 13.97
CA THR A 29 12.52 -4.12 14.33
C THR A 29 11.55 -4.51 13.21
N GLU A 30 11.74 -3.97 12.01
CA GLU A 30 10.77 -4.05 10.90
C GLU A 30 10.35 -5.49 10.58
N VAL A 31 11.34 -6.38 10.44
CA VAL A 31 11.12 -7.78 10.10
C VAL A 31 10.42 -8.52 11.24
N ASN A 32 10.89 -8.33 12.48
CA ASN A 32 10.30 -8.95 13.66
C ASN A 32 8.84 -8.55 13.84
N THR A 33 8.55 -7.26 13.73
CA THR A 33 7.18 -6.74 13.85
C THR A 33 6.30 -7.28 12.73
N GLN A 34 6.78 -7.34 11.48
CA GLN A 34 6.01 -7.96 10.41
C GLN A 34 5.64 -9.41 10.73
N ILE A 35 6.64 -10.23 11.10
CA ILE A 35 6.43 -11.65 11.42
C ILE A 35 5.43 -11.80 12.58
N HIS A 36 5.60 -10.99 13.63
CA HIS A 36 4.76 -11.01 14.81
C HIS A 36 3.29 -10.76 14.47
N GLU A 37 3.00 -9.66 13.77
CA GLU A 37 1.62 -9.29 13.40
C GLU A 37 1.01 -10.25 12.37
N MET A 38 1.82 -10.78 11.44
CA MET A 38 1.36 -11.81 10.51
C MET A 38 0.95 -13.09 11.22
N ASN A 39 1.62 -13.45 12.32
CA ASN A 39 1.27 -14.64 13.10
C ASN A 39 0.00 -14.46 13.92
N HIS A 40 -0.32 -13.23 14.36
CA HIS A 40 -1.65 -12.96 14.92
C HIS A 40 -2.76 -13.24 13.90
N MET A 41 -2.60 -12.70 12.68
CA MET A 41 -3.54 -12.93 11.60
C MET A 41 -3.60 -14.41 11.21
N HIS A 42 -2.46 -15.11 11.19
CA HIS A 42 -2.42 -16.54 10.88
C HIS A 42 -3.24 -17.35 11.89
N LEU A 43 -3.02 -17.13 13.18
CA LEU A 43 -3.72 -17.88 14.23
C LEU A 43 -5.23 -17.63 14.17
N ASP A 44 -5.67 -16.39 13.96
CA ASP A 44 -7.09 -16.08 13.78
C ASP A 44 -7.67 -16.72 12.51
N ASN A 45 -6.85 -16.92 11.48
CA ASN A 45 -7.28 -17.50 10.21
C ASN A 45 -7.47 -19.01 10.23
N VAL A 46 -6.82 -19.71 11.15
CA VAL A 46 -6.76 -21.19 11.15
C VAL A 46 -7.45 -21.82 12.36
N THR A 47 -7.88 -21.02 13.33
CA THR A 47 -8.48 -21.53 14.59
C THR A 47 -9.97 -21.27 14.69
N THR A 48 -10.68 -22.09 15.46
CA THR A 48 -12.14 -22.01 15.60
C THR A 48 -12.58 -20.68 16.20
N LEU A 49 -12.00 -20.26 17.33
CA LEU A 49 -12.34 -18.97 17.96
C LEU A 49 -11.98 -17.76 17.08
N GLY A 50 -10.88 -17.84 16.32
CA GLY A 50 -10.52 -16.82 15.33
C GLY A 50 -11.54 -16.70 14.21
N ASN A 51 -12.03 -17.83 13.69
CA ASN A 51 -13.08 -17.84 12.66
C ASN A 51 -14.42 -17.34 13.20
N ILE A 52 -14.78 -17.67 14.44
CA ILE A 52 -15.98 -17.10 15.10
C ILE A 52 -15.87 -15.57 15.18
N LEU A 53 -14.72 -15.01 15.59
CA LEU A 53 -14.50 -13.56 15.64
C LEU A 53 -14.77 -12.86 14.31
N LYS A 54 -14.31 -13.46 13.20
CA LYS A 54 -14.53 -12.92 11.86
C LYS A 54 -15.98 -12.99 11.42
N ILE A 55 -16.69 -14.08 11.75
CA ILE A 55 -18.10 -14.25 11.38
C ILE A 55 -18.94 -13.22 12.13
N LEU A 56 -18.66 -13.03 13.42
CA LEU A 56 -19.25 -11.94 14.19
C LEU A 56 -18.91 -10.57 13.59
N GLU A 57 -17.71 -10.36 13.04
CA GLU A 57 -17.37 -9.10 12.38
C GLU A 57 -18.18 -8.88 11.10
N ILE A 58 -18.35 -9.90 10.28
CA ILE A 58 -19.17 -9.80 9.07
C ILE A 58 -20.62 -9.51 9.47
N GLU A 59 -21.16 -10.18 10.49
CA GLU A 59 -22.49 -9.88 11.03
C GLU A 59 -22.62 -8.41 11.45
N ARG A 60 -21.62 -7.88 12.18
CA ARG A 60 -21.58 -6.47 12.59
C ARG A 60 -21.57 -5.52 11.40
N CYS A 61 -20.78 -5.83 10.36
CA CYS A 61 -20.71 -5.04 9.12
C CYS A 61 -21.99 -5.12 8.28
N CYS A 62 -22.68 -6.25 8.30
CA CYS A 62 -23.96 -6.45 7.60
C CYS A 62 -25.16 -5.90 8.37
N THR A 63 -25.00 -5.62 9.67
CA THR A 63 -26.06 -5.09 10.52
C THR A 63 -26.47 -3.68 10.04
N PRO A 64 -27.74 -3.44 9.69
CA PRO A 64 -28.23 -2.13 9.29
C PRO A 64 -27.98 -1.07 10.38
N THR A 65 -27.68 0.17 9.99
CA THR A 65 -27.41 1.28 10.93
C THR A 65 -28.55 1.57 11.91
N ILE A 66 -29.77 1.11 11.60
CA ILE A 66 -30.95 1.22 12.46
C ILE A 66 -30.97 0.22 13.64
N ASP A 67 -30.29 -0.93 13.54
CA ASP A 67 -30.24 -1.94 14.61
C ASP A 67 -28.96 -1.82 15.45
N VAL A 68 -28.86 -0.70 16.16
CA VAL A 68 -27.72 -0.38 17.04
C VAL A 68 -27.62 -1.38 18.20
N THR A 69 -28.75 -1.93 18.65
CA THR A 69 -28.81 -2.92 19.72
C THR A 69 -28.09 -4.21 19.34
N HIS A 70 -28.38 -4.74 18.16
CA HIS A 70 -27.72 -5.94 17.67
C HIS A 70 -26.24 -5.70 17.38
N SER A 71 -25.90 -4.58 16.74
CA SER A 71 -24.50 -4.21 16.48
C SER A 71 -23.67 -4.15 17.77
N SER A 72 -24.23 -3.56 18.84
CA SER A 72 -23.61 -3.47 20.16
C SER A 72 -23.47 -4.84 20.84
N LEU A 73 -24.45 -5.73 20.65
CA LEU A 73 -24.41 -7.10 21.17
C LEU A 73 -23.26 -7.89 20.53
N ILE A 74 -23.17 -7.85 19.21
CA ILE A 74 -22.11 -8.52 18.45
C ILE A 74 -20.74 -7.98 18.85
N GLU A 75 -20.60 -6.66 19.01
CA GLU A 75 -19.36 -6.05 19.49
C GLU A 75 -18.96 -6.58 20.89
N LYS A 76 -19.91 -6.74 21.81
CA LYS A 76 -19.63 -7.32 23.14
C LYS A 76 -19.11 -8.75 23.05
N TYR A 77 -19.73 -9.61 22.22
CA TYR A 77 -19.25 -10.98 21.99
C TYR A 77 -17.79 -10.98 21.48
N GLN A 78 -17.50 -10.14 20.49
CA GLN A 78 -16.15 -10.00 19.95
C GLN A 78 -15.15 -9.53 21.01
N GLN A 79 -15.51 -8.51 21.80
CA GLN A 79 -14.65 -7.98 22.86
C GLN A 79 -14.35 -9.01 23.95
N ILE A 80 -15.30 -9.90 24.29
CA ILE A 80 -15.08 -10.97 25.27
C ILE A 80 -14.12 -12.01 24.71
N ILE A 81 -14.40 -12.55 23.52
CA ILE A 81 -13.55 -13.56 22.88
C ILE A 81 -12.12 -13.01 22.74
N LYS A 82 -11.97 -11.79 22.20
CA LYS A 82 -10.67 -11.13 22.03
C LYS A 82 -9.91 -10.99 23.35
N ARG A 83 -10.57 -10.55 24.42
CA ARG A 83 -9.93 -10.42 25.74
C ARG A 83 -9.45 -11.77 26.27
N LYS A 84 -10.20 -12.84 26.01
CA LYS A 84 -9.90 -14.18 26.50
C LYS A 84 -8.87 -14.93 25.65
N THR A 85 -8.69 -14.57 24.38
CA THR A 85 -7.69 -15.17 23.47
C THR A 85 -6.40 -14.37 23.35
N ALA A 86 -6.34 -13.13 23.85
CA ALA A 86 -5.20 -12.22 23.70
C ALA A 86 -3.86 -12.84 24.16
N ASP A 87 -3.83 -13.53 25.30
CA ASP A 87 -2.58 -14.13 25.77
C ASP A 87 -2.08 -15.25 24.85
N ILE A 88 -2.99 -16.08 24.32
CA ILE A 88 -2.63 -17.16 23.38
C ILE A 88 -2.11 -16.58 22.07
N GLN A 89 -2.73 -15.50 21.59
CA GLN A 89 -2.28 -14.76 20.43
C GLN A 89 -0.83 -14.26 20.60
N GLU A 90 -0.53 -13.66 21.76
CA GLU A 90 0.82 -13.18 22.08
C GLU A 90 1.82 -14.34 22.27
N ILE A 91 1.45 -15.40 22.98
CA ILE A 91 2.29 -16.60 23.16
C ILE A 91 2.66 -17.19 21.81
N TYR A 92 1.68 -17.33 20.91
CA TYR A 92 1.90 -17.86 19.57
C TYR A 92 2.84 -16.98 18.74
N ALA A 93 2.53 -15.69 18.61
CA ALA A 93 3.31 -14.75 17.81
C ALA A 93 4.76 -14.64 18.31
N ASN A 94 4.96 -14.53 19.62
CA ASN A 94 6.30 -14.49 20.21
C ASN A 94 7.05 -15.82 20.05
N GLY A 95 6.36 -16.96 20.21
CA GLY A 95 6.96 -18.29 20.06
C GLY A 95 7.47 -18.54 18.64
N ILE A 96 6.66 -18.23 17.63
CA ILE A 96 7.05 -18.35 16.22
C ILE A 96 8.13 -17.31 15.84
N GLU A 97 8.05 -16.08 16.35
CA GLU A 97 9.09 -15.06 16.15
C GLU A 97 10.46 -15.57 16.63
N LEU A 98 10.56 -16.07 17.86
CA LEU A 98 11.81 -16.60 18.40
C LEU A 98 12.32 -17.82 17.62
N LEU A 99 11.41 -18.72 17.23
CA LEU A 99 11.75 -19.89 16.41
C LEU A 99 12.33 -19.48 15.05
N LEU A 100 11.73 -18.48 14.41
CA LEU A 100 12.19 -18.00 13.10
C LEU A 100 13.53 -17.26 13.19
N LEU A 101 13.73 -16.44 14.23
CA LEU A 101 15.01 -15.78 14.50
C LEU A 101 16.14 -16.78 14.74
N GLN A 102 15.84 -17.90 15.42
CA GLN A 102 16.80 -18.99 15.61
C GLN A 102 17.15 -19.65 14.28
N HIS A 103 16.17 -19.89 13.41
CA HIS A 103 16.33 -20.61 12.16
C HIS A 103 17.05 -19.80 11.06
N LEU A 104 16.63 -18.55 10.85
CA LEU A 104 17.20 -17.68 9.81
C LEU A 104 18.49 -16.99 10.26
N GLY A 105 18.63 -16.75 11.57
CA GLY A 105 19.81 -16.15 12.18
C GLY A 105 20.63 -17.20 12.92
N ASN A 106 20.60 -17.10 14.25
CA ASN A 106 21.24 -18.04 15.16
C ASN A 106 20.70 -17.86 16.60
N ASP A 107 21.19 -18.65 17.54
CA ASP A 107 20.81 -18.56 18.95
C ASP A 107 21.16 -17.22 19.62
N ILE A 108 22.15 -16.48 19.11
CA ILE A 108 22.54 -15.18 19.66
C ILE A 108 21.45 -14.15 19.33
N VAL A 109 21.02 -14.08 18.06
CA VAL A 109 19.96 -13.17 17.60
C VAL A 109 18.65 -13.43 18.36
N LYS A 110 18.29 -14.71 18.54
CA LYS A 110 17.14 -15.12 19.36
C LYS A 110 17.24 -14.58 20.79
N LYS A 111 18.39 -14.78 21.45
CA LYS A 111 18.62 -14.32 22.83
C LYS A 111 18.56 -12.80 22.95
N GLU A 112 19.17 -12.08 22.03
CA GLU A 112 19.11 -10.62 21.99
C GLU A 112 17.67 -10.12 21.88
N ALA A 113 16.89 -10.68 20.94
CA ALA A 113 15.48 -10.34 20.76
C ALA A 113 14.65 -10.64 22.02
N TYR A 114 14.86 -11.79 22.67
CA TYR A 114 14.20 -12.13 23.93
C TYR A 114 14.55 -11.13 25.05
N GLN A 115 15.82 -10.73 25.18
CA GLN A 115 16.23 -9.83 26.26
C GLN A 115 15.65 -8.42 26.13
N LEU A 116 15.41 -7.97 24.90
CA LEU A 116 14.78 -6.67 24.60
C LEU A 116 13.27 -6.63 24.90
N LYS A 117 12.62 -7.78 25.09
CA LYS A 117 11.19 -7.84 25.40
C LYS A 117 10.92 -7.37 26.83
N THR A 118 9.73 -6.78 27.04
CA THR A 118 9.25 -6.44 28.39
C THR A 118 8.97 -7.70 29.20
N GLU A 119 8.90 -7.57 30.53
CA GLU A 119 8.65 -8.72 31.43
C GLU A 119 7.39 -9.51 31.05
N LYS A 120 6.31 -8.80 30.69
CA LYS A 120 5.07 -9.42 30.22
C LYS A 120 5.27 -10.25 28.94
N TYR A 121 6.03 -9.72 27.99
CA TYR A 121 6.31 -10.42 26.73
C TYR A 121 7.31 -11.58 26.92
N LYS A 122 8.22 -11.50 27.90
CA LYS A 122 9.06 -12.63 28.29
C LYS A 122 8.22 -13.79 28.83
N GLN A 123 7.23 -13.51 29.67
CA GLN A 123 6.28 -14.53 30.15
C GLN A 123 5.55 -15.25 29.01
N TYR A 124 5.18 -14.51 27.93
CA TYR A 124 4.60 -15.13 26.74
C TYR A 124 5.57 -16.04 26.00
N CYS A 125 6.83 -15.62 25.86
CA CYS A 125 7.88 -16.44 25.26
C CYS A 125 8.14 -17.72 26.07
N ASP A 126 8.21 -17.59 27.40
CA ASP A 126 8.58 -18.67 28.32
C ASP A 126 7.62 -19.87 28.25
N LYS A 127 6.34 -19.62 27.93
CA LYS A 127 5.31 -20.66 27.75
C LYS A 127 5.66 -21.69 26.67
N LEU A 128 6.37 -21.29 25.62
CA LEU A 128 6.74 -22.16 24.50
C LEU A 128 8.26 -22.32 24.32
N LEU A 129 9.05 -21.66 25.17
CA LEU A 129 10.51 -21.65 25.06
C LEU A 129 11.11 -23.07 25.10
N PHE A 130 10.52 -23.97 25.88
CA PHE A 130 10.94 -25.38 25.95
C PHE A 130 10.85 -26.12 24.59
N VAL A 131 9.93 -25.71 23.69
CA VAL A 131 9.85 -26.25 22.33
C VAL A 131 10.90 -25.61 21.44
N VAL A 132 11.03 -24.28 21.52
CA VAL A 132 11.99 -23.50 20.72
C VAL A 132 13.44 -23.94 21.01
N GLU A 133 13.77 -24.19 22.28
CA GLU A 133 15.12 -24.56 22.73
C GLU A 133 15.43 -26.06 22.65
N ASN A 134 14.45 -26.90 22.28
CA ASN A 134 14.68 -28.33 22.15
C ASN A 134 15.67 -28.60 21.00
N SER A 135 16.86 -29.11 21.30
CA SER A 135 17.90 -29.40 20.30
C SER A 135 17.66 -30.68 19.50
N GLU A 136 16.74 -31.53 19.93
CA GLU A 136 16.41 -32.80 19.29
C GLU A 136 15.40 -32.64 18.15
N LEU A 137 14.68 -31.50 18.10
CA LEU A 137 13.63 -31.25 17.11
C LEU A 137 14.14 -30.35 15.99
N GLU A 138 13.74 -30.67 14.75
CA GLU A 138 13.97 -29.79 13.61
C GLU A 138 13.03 -28.58 13.62
N TYR A 139 13.37 -27.52 12.87
CA TYR A 139 12.55 -26.31 12.76
C TYR A 139 11.09 -26.60 12.41
N ALA A 140 10.86 -27.47 11.42
CA ALA A 140 9.51 -27.82 10.97
C ALA A 140 8.70 -28.57 12.06
N GLU A 141 9.36 -29.40 12.86
CA GLU A 141 8.73 -30.13 13.96
C GLU A 141 8.38 -29.20 15.12
N LYS A 142 9.29 -28.31 15.52
CA LYS A 142 9.03 -27.26 16.51
C LYS A 142 7.84 -26.40 16.11
N HIS A 143 7.81 -25.97 14.85
CA HIS A 143 6.71 -25.18 14.31
C HIS A 143 5.38 -25.93 14.35
N ARG A 144 5.35 -27.22 14.01
CA ARG A 144 4.16 -28.06 14.08
C ARG A 144 3.66 -28.22 15.51
N ILE A 145 4.56 -28.40 16.48
CA ILE A 145 4.20 -28.53 17.90
C ILE A 145 3.62 -27.22 18.43
N ILE A 146 4.24 -26.07 18.13
CA ILE A 146 3.71 -24.77 18.53
C ILE A 146 2.31 -24.55 17.93
N ASN A 147 2.14 -24.84 16.64
CA ASN A 147 0.83 -24.76 15.99
C ASN A 147 -0.19 -25.67 16.69
N LEU A 148 0.15 -26.94 16.94
CA LEU A 148 -0.74 -27.90 17.59
C LEU A 148 -1.24 -27.39 18.95
N LEU A 149 -0.32 -26.91 19.80
CA LEU A 149 -0.64 -26.40 21.14
C LEU A 149 -1.55 -25.17 21.09
N CYS A 150 -1.20 -24.17 20.27
CA CYS A 150 -1.96 -22.94 20.17
C CYS A 150 -3.29 -23.12 19.43
N PHE A 151 -3.37 -24.02 18.45
CA PHE A 151 -4.61 -24.32 17.74
C PHE A 151 -5.60 -25.04 18.67
N TYR A 152 -5.10 -25.97 19.49
CA TYR A 152 -5.89 -26.62 20.53
C TYR A 152 -6.39 -25.61 21.57
N ALA A 153 -5.53 -24.70 22.03
CA ALA A 153 -5.92 -23.64 22.97
C ALA A 153 -7.06 -22.76 22.42
N MET A 154 -7.09 -22.57 21.09
CA MET A 154 -8.07 -21.75 20.36
C MET A 154 -9.28 -22.53 19.80
N ALA A 155 -9.41 -23.82 20.12
CA ALA A 155 -10.55 -24.66 19.74
C ALA A 155 -11.83 -24.27 20.51
N VAL A 156 -12.94 -25.00 20.36
CA VAL A 156 -14.09 -24.95 21.28
C VAL A 156 -14.58 -26.35 21.61
N GLU A 157 -15.34 -26.49 22.68
CA GLU A 157 -15.93 -27.79 23.07
C GLU A 157 -17.17 -28.13 22.22
N ASP A 158 -17.53 -29.41 22.22
CA ASP A 158 -18.82 -29.84 21.69
C ASP A 158 -19.96 -29.12 22.43
N GLY A 159 -20.94 -28.63 21.68
CA GLY A 159 -22.04 -27.85 22.22
C GLY A 159 -21.69 -26.43 22.67
N PHE A 160 -20.57 -25.89 22.18
CA PHE A 160 -20.14 -24.51 22.45
C PHE A 160 -21.28 -23.49 22.33
N VAL A 161 -22.09 -23.55 21.26
CA VAL A 161 -23.18 -22.60 21.06
C VAL A 161 -24.19 -22.68 22.21
N GLU A 162 -24.69 -23.87 22.52
CA GLU A 162 -25.67 -24.05 23.61
C GLU A 162 -25.15 -23.58 24.98
N LEU A 163 -23.83 -23.67 25.18
CA LEU A 163 -23.16 -23.21 26.40
C LEU A 163 -23.07 -21.68 26.48
N ILE A 164 -23.03 -20.98 25.34
CA ILE A 164 -22.90 -19.52 25.28
C ILE A 164 -24.23 -18.79 25.02
N THR A 165 -25.30 -19.51 24.65
CA THR A 165 -26.62 -18.95 24.31
C THR A 165 -27.72 -19.31 25.34
N GLY A 166 -28.80 -18.52 25.44
CA GLY A 166 -30.02 -18.85 26.21
C GLY A 166 -30.78 -17.64 26.80
N GLU A 167 -31.84 -17.91 27.57
CA GLU A 167 -32.95 -16.95 27.85
C GLU A 167 -32.64 -15.73 28.75
N ILE A 168 -31.47 -15.60 29.38
CA ILE A 168 -31.18 -14.48 30.31
C ILE A 168 -29.77 -13.89 30.14
N ASN A 169 -29.73 -12.56 29.96
CA ASN A 169 -28.62 -11.61 29.90
C ASN A 169 -27.49 -11.91 28.90
N GLU A 170 -27.58 -11.16 27.80
CA GLU A 170 -26.64 -11.05 26.69
C GLU A 170 -25.16 -11.00 27.14
N CYS A 171 -24.42 -12.04 26.75
CA CYS A 171 -22.98 -12.29 26.93
C CYS A 171 -22.49 -12.88 28.27
N TRP A 172 -23.27 -12.93 29.36
CA TRP A 172 -22.80 -13.50 30.64
C TRP A 172 -22.41 -14.98 30.55
N LYS A 173 -23.17 -15.76 29.78
CA LYS A 173 -22.87 -17.18 29.54
C LYS A 173 -21.53 -17.39 28.83
N LEU A 174 -21.21 -16.55 27.85
CA LEU A 174 -19.91 -16.58 27.18
C LEU A 174 -18.77 -16.26 28.16
N GLU A 175 -18.94 -15.27 29.03
CA GLU A 175 -17.91 -14.98 30.04
C GLU A 175 -17.68 -16.16 30.98
N ASN A 176 -18.76 -16.82 31.42
CA ASN A 176 -18.68 -17.99 32.28
C ASN A 176 -18.03 -19.19 31.59
N TYR A 177 -18.34 -19.43 30.31
CA TYR A 177 -17.69 -20.45 29.51
C TYR A 177 -16.17 -20.28 29.59
N PHE A 178 -15.66 -19.07 29.35
CA PHE A 178 -14.23 -18.76 29.42
C PHE A 178 -13.64 -18.72 30.84
N ASN A 179 -14.47 -18.81 31.88
CA ASN A 179 -14.02 -18.95 33.28
C ASN A 179 -13.91 -20.42 33.71
N THR A 180 -14.38 -21.38 32.91
CA THR A 180 -14.16 -22.80 33.14
C THR A 180 -12.77 -23.24 32.67
N ASN A 181 -12.23 -24.31 33.27
CA ASN A 181 -10.95 -24.88 32.83
C ASN A 181 -10.99 -25.35 31.38
N MET A 182 -12.12 -25.89 30.95
CA MET A 182 -12.27 -26.40 29.59
C MET A 182 -12.56 -25.29 28.59
N GLY A 183 -13.16 -24.16 28.96
CA GLY A 183 -13.40 -23.04 28.04
C GLY A 183 -12.25 -22.02 27.98
N ASN A 184 -11.43 -21.93 29.03
CA ASN A 184 -10.33 -20.97 29.11
C ASN A 184 -9.14 -21.34 28.19
N PRO A 185 -8.75 -20.48 27.23
CA PRO A 185 -7.66 -20.80 26.30
C PRO A 185 -6.30 -21.02 26.97
N ASN A 186 -5.97 -20.27 28.04
CA ASN A 186 -4.72 -20.44 28.78
C ASN A 186 -4.69 -21.80 29.51
N SER A 187 -5.79 -22.19 30.16
CA SER A 187 -5.91 -23.50 30.81
C SER A 187 -5.76 -24.65 29.82
N ARG A 188 -6.32 -24.50 28.60
CA ARG A 188 -6.14 -25.48 27.52
C ARG A 188 -4.70 -25.54 27.02
N LEU A 189 -4.03 -24.41 26.89
CA LEU A 189 -2.62 -24.41 26.51
C LEU A 189 -1.79 -25.18 27.54
N ASP A 190 -2.00 -24.92 28.82
CA ASP A 190 -1.30 -25.62 29.90
C ASP A 190 -1.60 -27.13 29.88
N TYR A 191 -2.85 -27.53 29.65
CA TYR A 191 -3.22 -28.93 29.44
C TYR A 191 -2.54 -29.55 28.21
N GLY A 192 -2.52 -28.83 27.08
CA GLY A 192 -1.85 -29.28 25.85
C GLY A 192 -0.35 -29.49 26.05
N ILE A 193 0.31 -28.62 26.81
CA ILE A 193 1.72 -28.76 27.17
C ILE A 193 1.95 -30.02 28.02
N GLU A 194 1.06 -30.33 28.96
CA GLU A 194 1.16 -31.56 29.75
C GLU A 194 0.92 -32.82 28.90
N CYS A 195 -0.05 -32.80 27.97
CA CYS A 195 -0.24 -33.88 27.00
C CYS A 195 1.01 -34.11 26.14
N LEU A 196 1.66 -33.05 25.68
CA LEU A 196 2.92 -33.15 24.93
C LEU A 196 4.03 -33.80 25.77
N LYS A 197 4.20 -33.40 27.04
CA LYS A 197 5.19 -34.02 27.95
C LYS A 197 4.91 -35.51 28.21
N GLN A 198 3.63 -35.90 28.19
CA GLN A 198 3.18 -37.29 28.37
C GLN A 198 3.13 -38.09 27.06
N ASN A 199 3.47 -37.46 25.92
CA ASN A 199 3.39 -38.02 24.58
C ASN A 199 1.97 -38.47 24.16
N ASP A 200 0.94 -37.80 24.68
CA ASP A 200 -0.49 -38.05 24.43
C ASP A 200 -1.07 -37.01 23.45
N LEU A 201 -0.48 -36.95 22.25
CA LEU A 201 -0.82 -35.94 21.24
C LEU A 201 -2.10 -36.25 20.45
N GLU A 202 -2.53 -37.51 20.42
CA GLU A 202 -3.72 -37.96 19.68
C GLU A 202 -5.00 -37.26 20.16
N LYS A 203 -5.09 -36.97 21.47
CA LYS A 203 -6.22 -36.21 22.04
C LYS A 203 -6.27 -34.76 21.54
N LEU A 204 -5.11 -34.12 21.37
CA LEU A 204 -5.05 -32.74 20.89
C LEU A 204 -5.42 -32.69 19.41
N VAL A 205 -4.85 -33.59 18.62
CA VAL A 205 -5.13 -33.70 17.19
C VAL A 205 -6.61 -34.01 16.96
N SER A 206 -7.16 -35.01 17.64
CA SER A 206 -8.58 -35.37 17.49
C SER A 206 -9.52 -34.22 17.86
N CYS A 207 -9.22 -33.45 18.92
CA CYS A 207 -10.02 -32.28 19.28
C CYS A 207 -10.06 -31.22 18.17
N ILE A 208 -8.92 -30.94 17.53
CA ILE A 208 -8.82 -29.98 16.42
C ILE A 208 -9.50 -30.51 15.16
N THR A 209 -9.24 -31.76 14.78
CA THR A 209 -9.80 -32.34 13.55
C THR A 209 -11.31 -32.54 13.62
N ASN A 210 -11.85 -32.73 14.83
CA ASN A 210 -13.29 -32.88 15.05
C ASN A 210 -14.02 -31.54 15.18
N GLN A 211 -13.32 -30.40 15.18
CA GLN A 211 -13.95 -29.08 15.18
C GLN A 211 -14.84 -28.93 13.95
N ASN A 212 -16.13 -28.71 14.17
CA ASN A 212 -17.08 -28.46 13.10
C ASN A 212 -17.58 -27.02 13.19
N ILE A 213 -16.84 -26.11 12.56
CA ILE A 213 -17.19 -24.68 12.52
C ILE A 213 -18.58 -24.44 11.91
N ILE A 214 -19.04 -25.29 10.98
CA ILE A 214 -20.37 -25.15 10.37
C ILE A 214 -21.46 -25.37 11.40
N LYS A 215 -21.35 -26.40 12.24
CA LYS A 215 -22.30 -26.63 13.34
C LYS A 215 -22.34 -25.43 14.29
N VAL A 216 -21.19 -24.82 14.56
CA VAL A 216 -21.13 -23.59 15.37
C VAL A 216 -21.87 -22.45 14.67
N ILE A 217 -21.64 -22.23 13.37
CA ILE A 217 -22.33 -21.20 12.59
C ILE A 217 -23.84 -21.43 12.55
N GLU A 218 -24.28 -22.66 12.28
CA GLU A 218 -25.69 -23.05 12.27
C GLU A 218 -26.35 -22.78 13.62
N GLY A 219 -25.70 -23.16 14.73
CA GLY A 219 -26.20 -22.84 16.06
C GLY A 219 -26.29 -21.33 16.31
N LEU A 220 -25.31 -20.53 15.86
CA LEU A 220 -25.37 -19.06 16.00
C LEU A 220 -26.53 -18.44 15.20
N PHE A 221 -26.94 -19.04 14.07
CA PHE A 221 -28.16 -18.66 13.34
C PHE A 221 -29.42 -19.08 14.09
N ASP A 222 -29.48 -20.33 14.55
CA ASP A 222 -30.63 -20.89 15.27
C ASP A 222 -30.97 -20.06 16.52
N ASP A 223 -29.93 -19.61 17.23
CA ASP A 223 -30.05 -18.73 18.40
C ASP A 223 -30.15 -17.23 18.07
N LYS A 224 -30.28 -16.87 16.79
CA LYS A 224 -30.44 -15.50 16.29
C LYS A 224 -29.33 -14.53 16.72
N ILE A 225 -28.12 -15.03 16.90
CA ILE A 225 -26.90 -14.22 17.03
C ILE A 225 -26.47 -13.75 15.63
N LEU A 226 -26.55 -14.62 14.63
CA LEU A 226 -26.41 -14.22 13.22
C LEU A 226 -27.80 -13.95 12.65
N ARG A 227 -28.08 -12.70 12.29
CA ARG A 227 -29.37 -12.25 11.76
C ARG A 227 -29.27 -11.68 10.36
N TYR A 228 -28.16 -11.01 10.05
CA TYR A 228 -28.00 -10.23 8.82
C TYR A 228 -26.99 -10.84 7.84
N SER A 229 -26.25 -11.87 8.25
CA SER A 229 -25.19 -12.51 7.48
C SER A 229 -25.56 -13.85 6.83
N GLU A 230 -26.82 -14.05 6.44
CA GLU A 230 -27.37 -15.33 5.94
C GLU A 230 -26.53 -15.98 4.80
N SER A 231 -25.84 -15.20 3.97
CA SER A 231 -24.99 -15.70 2.88
C SER A 231 -23.69 -16.39 3.32
N ILE A 232 -23.24 -16.19 4.58
CA ILE A 232 -22.00 -16.79 5.09
C ILE A 232 -22.14 -18.32 5.17
N ALA A 233 -23.28 -18.82 5.66
CA ALA A 233 -23.50 -20.25 5.82
C ALA A 233 -23.41 -20.98 4.48
N GLU A 234 -23.94 -20.39 3.40
CA GLU A 234 -23.88 -20.95 2.04
C GLU A 234 -22.44 -20.97 1.49
N ILE A 235 -21.67 -19.90 1.69
CA ILE A 235 -20.27 -19.80 1.26
C ILE A 235 -19.42 -20.88 1.96
N TYR A 236 -19.59 -21.06 3.27
CA TYR A 236 -18.86 -22.08 4.03
C TYR A 236 -19.29 -23.51 3.68
N LYS A 237 -20.59 -23.74 3.41
CA LYS A 237 -21.09 -25.05 2.93
C LYS A 237 -20.46 -25.43 1.58
N VAL A 238 -20.33 -24.48 0.65
CA VAL A 238 -19.69 -24.73 -0.66
C VAL A 238 -18.19 -25.03 -0.51
N LEU A 239 -17.51 -24.38 0.43
CA LEU A 239 -16.09 -24.63 0.71
C LEU A 239 -15.85 -25.98 1.39
N ASP A 240 -16.69 -26.38 2.35
CA ASP A 240 -16.58 -27.65 3.07
C ASP A 240 -16.85 -28.86 2.16
N ILE A 241 -17.82 -28.76 1.24
CA ILE A 241 -18.06 -29.80 0.22
C ILE A 241 -16.82 -30.02 -0.64
N LYS A 242 -16.12 -28.95 -1.04
CA LYS A 242 -14.90 -29.05 -1.84
C LYS A 242 -13.73 -29.67 -1.07
N ILE A 243 -13.64 -29.38 0.23
CA ILE A 243 -12.57 -29.92 1.10
C ILE A 243 -12.82 -31.40 1.42
N ARG A 244 -14.06 -31.79 1.74
CA ARG A 244 -14.42 -33.18 2.10
C ARG A 244 -14.36 -34.15 0.94
N ASN A 245 -14.49 -33.68 -0.30
CA ASN A 245 -14.43 -34.54 -1.48
C ASN A 245 -13.00 -34.96 -1.89
N ASN A 246 -11.96 -34.54 -1.15
CA ASN A 246 -10.54 -34.89 -1.42
C ASN A 246 -10.05 -34.54 -2.84
N ASP A 247 -10.68 -33.57 -3.51
CA ASP A 247 -10.32 -33.13 -4.88
C ASP A 247 -9.04 -32.26 -4.94
N ILE A 248 -8.23 -32.26 -3.87
CA ILE A 248 -7.12 -31.32 -3.70
C ILE A 248 -5.80 -32.07 -3.78
N SER A 249 -5.08 -31.91 -4.90
CA SER A 249 -3.73 -32.45 -5.07
C SER A 249 -2.68 -31.68 -4.25
N GLU A 250 -1.51 -32.27 -4.05
CA GLU A 250 -0.38 -31.65 -3.33
C GLU A 250 0.09 -30.34 -3.97
N GLU A 251 0.05 -30.24 -5.31
CA GLU A 251 0.31 -28.99 -6.04
C GLU A 251 -0.70 -27.90 -5.70
N VAL A 252 -1.97 -28.25 -5.52
CA VAL A 252 -3.02 -27.31 -5.11
C VAL A 252 -2.81 -26.87 -3.66
N ILE A 253 -2.37 -27.76 -2.78
CA ILE A 253 -2.03 -27.42 -1.37
C ILE A 253 -0.86 -26.44 -1.32
N ASN A 254 0.23 -26.72 -2.05
CA ASN A 254 1.40 -25.82 -2.08
C ASN A 254 1.04 -24.46 -2.68
N TYR A 255 0.27 -24.44 -3.76
CA TYR A 255 -0.29 -23.21 -4.33
C TYR A 255 -1.17 -22.46 -3.31
N TRP A 256 -1.95 -23.16 -2.49
CA TRP A 256 -2.76 -22.53 -1.45
C TRP A 256 -1.91 -21.95 -0.32
N ILE A 257 -0.85 -22.64 0.12
CA ILE A 257 0.05 -22.16 1.17
C ILE A 257 0.77 -20.89 0.71
N GLU A 258 1.35 -20.89 -0.50
CA GLU A 258 2.02 -19.72 -1.06
C GLU A 258 1.05 -18.55 -1.25
N ASN A 259 -0.14 -18.82 -1.78
CA ASN A 259 -1.19 -17.79 -1.89
C ASN A 259 -1.67 -17.30 -0.54
N TYR A 260 -1.71 -18.15 0.48
CA TYR A 260 -2.17 -17.78 1.80
C TYR A 260 -1.21 -16.81 2.46
N GLN A 261 0.10 -17.10 2.44
CA GLN A 261 1.11 -16.18 2.95
C GLN A 261 1.09 -14.86 2.19
N ARG A 262 1.05 -14.91 0.85
CA ARG A 262 0.93 -13.70 0.03
C ARG A 262 -0.31 -12.88 0.40
N LYS A 263 -1.47 -13.53 0.56
CA LYS A 263 -2.72 -12.86 0.95
C LYS A 263 -2.66 -12.21 2.33
N ILE A 264 -1.89 -12.76 3.28
CA ILE A 264 -1.64 -12.11 4.58
C ILE A 264 -0.74 -10.89 4.38
N GLU A 265 0.34 -11.01 3.60
CA GLU A 265 1.25 -9.89 3.33
C GLU A 265 0.55 -8.72 2.64
N GLU A 266 -0.36 -8.99 1.71
CA GLU A 266 -1.20 -7.98 1.05
C GLU A 266 -2.10 -7.18 2.03
N ARG A 267 -2.24 -7.62 3.29
CA ARG A 267 -2.96 -6.88 4.34
C ARG A 267 -2.08 -5.92 5.14
N ILE A 268 -0.78 -5.88 4.85
CA ILE A 268 0.15 -4.97 5.51
C ILE A 268 -0.07 -3.55 4.99
N ARG A 269 -0.30 -2.63 5.93
CA ARG A 269 -0.34 -1.19 5.75
C ARG A 269 0.78 -0.57 6.57
N VAL A 270 1.53 0.35 5.98
CA VAL A 270 2.62 1.06 6.70
C VAL A 270 2.21 2.49 7.08
N PHE A 271 1.04 2.91 6.60
CA PHE A 271 0.35 4.15 6.92
C PHE A 271 -1.14 3.85 7.05
N ASP A 272 -1.84 4.48 8.00
CA ASP A 272 -3.26 4.24 8.28
C ASP A 272 -3.98 5.56 8.61
N PHE A 273 -4.90 5.97 7.74
CA PHE A 273 -5.68 7.20 7.96
C PHE A 273 -6.61 7.10 9.18
N ASN A 274 -6.99 5.90 9.63
CA ASN A 274 -7.83 5.72 10.81
C ASN A 274 -7.12 6.09 12.10
N PHE A 275 -5.78 6.09 12.13
CA PHE A 275 -5.03 6.65 13.24
C PHE A 275 -5.28 8.15 13.36
N LEU A 276 -5.20 8.89 12.24
CA LEU A 276 -5.43 10.33 12.20
C LEU A 276 -6.87 10.69 12.61
N LYS A 277 -7.87 9.91 12.18
CA LYS A 277 -9.29 10.09 12.56
C LYS A 277 -9.54 10.04 14.09
N ARG A 278 -8.60 9.52 14.89
CA ARG A 278 -8.75 9.42 16.35
C ARG A 278 -8.11 10.58 17.12
N LEU A 279 -7.39 11.46 16.42
CA LEU A 279 -6.75 12.62 17.06
C LEU A 279 -7.79 13.64 17.52
N GLU A 280 -7.51 14.25 18.68
CA GLU A 280 -8.33 15.34 19.22
C GLU A 280 -8.13 16.63 18.41
N ILE A 281 -9.21 17.40 18.27
CA ILE A 281 -9.18 18.69 17.58
C ILE A 281 -8.39 19.67 18.46
N THR A 282 -7.33 20.24 17.89
CA THR A 282 -6.33 21.02 18.63
C THR A 282 -6.67 22.51 18.68
N SER A 283 -7.42 23.05 17.71
CA SER A 283 -7.85 24.45 17.66
C SER A 283 -9.01 24.68 16.68
N ASN A 284 -9.82 25.72 16.93
CA ASN A 284 -10.88 26.22 16.04
C ASN A 284 -10.44 27.41 15.15
N VAL A 285 -9.23 27.94 15.37
CA VAL A 285 -8.68 29.08 14.60
C VAL A 285 -7.46 28.61 13.82
N VAL A 286 -7.47 28.91 12.52
CA VAL A 286 -6.73 28.15 11.51
C VAL A 286 -5.87 29.13 10.70
N GLU A 287 -4.57 29.22 11.03
CA GLU A 287 -3.58 29.87 10.15
C GLU A 287 -2.92 28.77 9.28
N LEU A 288 -3.51 28.50 8.12
CA LEU A 288 -3.05 27.48 7.15
C LEU A 288 -2.37 28.05 5.91
N THR A 289 -2.32 29.37 5.78
CA THR A 289 -1.68 30.05 4.65
C THR A 289 -0.23 29.59 4.49
N ASN A 290 0.13 29.19 3.27
CA ASN A 290 1.43 28.62 2.89
C ASN A 290 1.85 27.35 3.65
N LYS A 291 0.91 26.64 4.28
CA LYS A 291 1.19 25.32 4.89
C LYS A 291 0.95 24.19 3.90
N ASN A 292 1.51 23.04 4.24
CA ASN A 292 1.21 21.76 3.61
C ASN A 292 0.21 21.02 4.50
N ILE A 293 -0.87 20.51 3.93
CA ILE A 293 -1.98 19.94 4.70
C ILE A 293 -2.38 18.56 4.19
N CYS A 294 -2.95 17.74 5.06
CA CYS A 294 -3.70 16.55 4.67
C CYS A 294 -5.18 16.74 5.01
N ILE A 295 -6.09 16.35 4.13
CA ILE A 295 -7.53 16.52 4.33
C ILE A 295 -8.19 15.16 4.35
N LEU A 296 -9.03 14.92 5.35
CA LEU A 296 -9.87 13.72 5.45
C LEU A 296 -11.34 14.12 5.50
N ASN A 297 -12.13 13.53 4.62
CA ASN A 297 -13.58 13.57 4.77
C ASN A 297 -14.00 12.62 5.90
N ILE A 298 -14.58 13.18 6.97
CA ILE A 298 -15.15 12.38 8.04
C ILE A 298 -16.66 12.50 7.92
N TYR A 299 -17.29 11.47 7.35
CA TYR A 299 -18.73 11.31 7.40
C TYR A 299 -19.17 11.31 8.87
N ASN A 300 -19.78 12.40 9.31
CA ASN A 300 -20.31 12.50 10.67
C ASN A 300 -21.78 12.06 10.68
N ASN A 301 -22.08 11.16 11.61
CA ASN A 301 -23.40 10.62 11.89
C ASN A 301 -24.46 11.74 12.00
N GLY A 302 -25.48 11.70 11.13
CA GLY A 302 -26.83 12.17 11.42
C GLY A 302 -27.17 13.67 11.30
N ASN A 303 -26.20 14.59 11.28
CA ASN A 303 -26.50 16.04 11.39
C ASN A 303 -26.26 16.91 10.15
N GLY A 304 -26.10 16.32 8.95
CA GLY A 304 -26.26 17.04 7.67
C GLY A 304 -25.22 18.12 7.30
N GLU A 305 -24.26 18.45 8.17
CA GLU A 305 -23.11 19.31 7.83
C GLU A 305 -21.86 18.45 7.58
N GLU A 306 -21.41 18.42 6.31
CA GLU A 306 -20.15 17.77 5.92
C GLU A 306 -18.96 18.56 6.47
N LYS A 307 -18.44 18.13 7.62
CA LYS A 307 -17.24 18.71 8.21
C LYS A 307 -15.99 17.94 7.78
N LEU A 308 -14.97 18.65 7.35
CA LEU A 308 -13.69 18.08 6.94
C LEU A 308 -12.68 18.21 8.08
N ARG A 309 -11.83 17.19 8.26
CA ARG A 309 -10.67 17.32 9.15
C ARG A 309 -9.41 17.61 8.35
N VAL A 310 -8.74 18.68 8.74
CA VAL A 310 -7.49 19.14 8.13
C VAL A 310 -6.37 18.90 9.12
N TYR A 311 -5.31 18.24 8.66
CA TYR A 311 -4.15 17.90 9.45
C TYR A 311 -2.94 18.68 8.93
N THR A 312 -2.22 19.33 9.85
CA THR A 312 -0.86 19.81 9.57
C THR A 312 0.14 18.97 10.33
N HIS A 313 1.33 18.84 9.79
CA HIS A 313 2.44 18.14 10.44
C HIS A 313 3.43 19.14 10.99
N ASN A 314 3.60 19.16 12.30
CA ASN A 314 4.57 20.03 12.93
C ASN A 314 5.96 19.37 12.89
N ASN A 315 6.76 19.76 11.90
CA ASN A 315 8.12 19.23 11.69
C ASN A 315 9.06 19.45 12.89
N ARG A 316 8.78 20.34 13.85
CA ARG A 316 9.66 20.51 15.01
C ARG A 316 9.46 19.42 16.06
N GLU A 317 8.22 19.01 16.25
CA GLU A 317 7.82 18.10 17.32
C GLU A 317 7.52 16.69 16.79
N GLY A 318 7.25 16.57 15.49
CA GLY A 318 6.83 15.31 14.85
C GLY A 318 5.39 14.94 15.20
N GLU A 319 4.57 15.93 15.55
CA GLU A 319 3.18 15.75 15.98
C GLU A 319 2.21 16.27 14.92
N TYR A 320 1.07 15.59 14.80
CA TYR A 320 -0.03 16.02 13.95
C TYR A 320 -0.92 17.00 14.71
N GLU A 321 -1.21 18.12 14.07
CA GLU A 321 -2.22 19.09 14.54
C GLU A 321 -3.49 18.88 13.71
N CYS A 322 -4.65 18.83 14.36
CA CYS A 322 -5.93 18.52 13.74
C CYS A 322 -6.91 19.69 13.89
N TYR A 323 -7.51 20.09 12.78
CA TYR A 323 -8.46 21.20 12.67
C TYR A 323 -9.74 20.69 12.01
N GLU A 324 -10.88 21.27 12.39
CA GLU A 324 -12.17 20.99 11.75
C GLU A 324 -12.56 22.20 10.90
N VAL A 325 -12.86 21.97 9.62
CA VAL A 325 -13.11 23.04 8.64
C VAL A 325 -14.33 22.67 7.79
N ASP A 326 -15.22 23.63 7.59
CA ASP A 326 -16.36 23.48 6.70
C ASP A 326 -15.90 23.54 5.23
N LYS A 327 -16.61 22.84 4.34
CA LYS A 327 -16.27 22.79 2.91
C LYS A 327 -16.15 24.17 2.25
N SER A 328 -17.06 25.09 2.58
CA SER A 328 -17.04 26.47 2.06
C SER A 328 -15.83 27.26 2.54
N ALA A 329 -15.41 27.07 3.79
CA ALA A 329 -14.20 27.69 4.33
C ALA A 329 -12.94 27.11 3.69
N LEU A 330 -12.91 25.79 3.46
CA LEU A 330 -11.80 25.15 2.76
C LEU A 330 -11.66 25.67 1.33
N GLU A 331 -12.77 25.83 0.59
CA GLU A 331 -12.74 26.36 -0.78
C GLU A 331 -12.13 27.77 -0.86
N LEU A 332 -12.26 28.59 0.20
CA LEU A 332 -11.66 29.92 0.26
C LEU A 332 -10.16 29.88 0.60
N LEU A 333 -9.71 28.85 1.31
CA LEU A 333 -8.33 28.72 1.77
C LEU A 333 -7.45 27.94 0.80
N ILE A 334 -8.02 27.07 -0.04
CA ILE A 334 -7.28 26.08 -0.83
C ILE A 334 -6.24 26.70 -1.77
N ASP A 335 -6.52 27.91 -2.27
CA ASP A 335 -5.64 28.64 -3.18
C ASP A 335 -4.38 29.18 -2.47
N ASP A 336 -4.44 29.34 -1.15
CA ASP A 336 -3.35 29.82 -0.29
C ASP A 336 -2.53 28.67 0.34
N ILE A 337 -2.87 27.41 0.04
CA ILE A 337 -2.17 26.22 0.51
C ILE A 337 -1.03 25.84 -0.45
N ASN A 338 0.14 25.45 0.07
CA ASN A 338 1.26 25.07 -0.80
C ASN A 338 1.03 23.67 -1.44
N CYS A 339 0.70 22.66 -0.63
CA CYS A 339 0.32 21.34 -1.14
C CYS A 339 -0.71 20.65 -0.25
N VAL A 340 -1.49 19.77 -0.86
CA VAL A 340 -2.55 19.00 -0.20
C VAL A 340 -2.29 17.52 -0.38
N CYS A 341 -2.48 16.74 0.68
CA CYS A 341 -2.57 15.29 0.64
C CYS A 341 -4.01 14.84 0.92
N ILE A 342 -4.51 13.86 0.17
CA ILE A 342 -5.81 13.23 0.39
C ILE A 342 -5.70 11.70 0.26
N PRO A 343 -6.60 10.94 0.88
CA PRO A 343 -6.76 9.52 0.60
C PRO A 343 -7.17 9.26 -0.85
N SER A 344 -6.78 8.12 -1.39
CA SER A 344 -7.26 7.63 -2.70
C SER A 344 -8.78 7.51 -2.77
N THR A 345 -9.45 7.15 -1.66
CA THR A 345 -10.92 7.07 -1.57
C THR A 345 -11.62 8.40 -1.78
N ASP A 346 -10.92 9.51 -1.56
CA ASP A 346 -11.42 10.89 -1.67
C ASP A 346 -11.13 11.51 -3.05
N TYR A 347 -10.53 10.73 -3.96
CA TYR A 347 -10.17 11.16 -5.32
C TYR A 347 -11.03 10.47 -6.39
N LEU A 348 -11.63 11.27 -7.28
CA LEU A 348 -12.42 10.76 -8.40
C LEU A 348 -11.49 10.48 -9.58
N PHE A 349 -11.01 9.23 -9.71
CA PHE A 349 -10.05 8.85 -10.75
C PHE A 349 -10.53 9.11 -12.20
N LEU A 350 -11.82 8.90 -12.48
CA LEU A 350 -12.39 9.16 -13.81
C LEU A 350 -12.44 10.66 -14.14
N GLU A 351 -12.81 11.48 -13.17
CA GLU A 351 -12.95 12.94 -13.31
C GLU A 351 -11.65 13.69 -13.05
N ARG A 352 -10.61 12.97 -12.57
CA ARG A 352 -9.28 13.48 -12.29
C ARG A 352 -9.26 14.64 -11.29
N LYS A 353 -10.09 14.58 -10.26
CA LYS A 353 -10.23 15.67 -9.28
C LYS A 353 -10.59 15.15 -7.88
N PRO A 354 -10.32 15.93 -6.83
CA PRO A 354 -10.81 15.65 -5.48
C PRO A 354 -12.34 15.77 -5.39
N GLN A 355 -12.95 15.05 -4.44
CA GLN A 355 -14.41 15.05 -4.27
C GLN A 355 -14.98 16.34 -3.67
N TYR A 356 -14.22 17.05 -2.84
CA TYR A 356 -14.74 18.13 -1.99
C TYR A 356 -14.12 19.52 -2.24
N PHE A 357 -13.21 19.68 -3.19
CA PHE A 357 -12.72 20.99 -3.64
C PHE A 357 -12.40 20.99 -5.14
N LYS A 358 -12.27 22.17 -5.75
CA LYS A 358 -12.15 22.30 -7.21
C LYS A 358 -10.86 21.69 -7.77
N SER A 359 -9.73 22.29 -7.42
CA SER A 359 -8.41 21.90 -7.92
C SER A 359 -7.33 22.64 -7.14
N ILE A 360 -6.19 22.00 -6.93
CA ILE A 360 -4.99 22.64 -6.38
C ILE A 360 -3.80 22.33 -7.27
N ASN A 361 -2.80 23.21 -7.27
CA ASN A 361 -1.59 23.06 -8.07
C ASN A 361 -0.74 21.84 -7.69
N LYS A 362 -0.73 21.45 -6.40
CA LYS A 362 0.06 20.33 -5.88
C LYS A 362 -0.80 19.44 -4.99
N LEU A 363 -1.13 18.26 -5.49
CA LEU A 363 -1.96 17.27 -4.83
C LEU A 363 -1.23 15.94 -4.73
N PHE A 364 -1.12 15.42 -3.52
CA PHE A 364 -0.74 14.04 -3.24
C PHE A 364 -1.98 13.19 -2.99
N VAL A 365 -2.08 12.05 -3.67
CA VAL A 365 -3.14 11.06 -3.48
C VAL A 365 -2.50 9.81 -2.89
N LEU A 366 -2.85 9.48 -1.65
CA LEU A 366 -2.20 8.41 -0.90
C LEU A 366 -3.06 7.14 -0.87
N PHE A 367 -2.50 6.03 -1.32
CA PHE A 367 -3.06 4.70 -1.13
C PHE A 367 -2.58 4.11 0.21
N GLU A 368 -3.48 3.54 1.00
CA GLU A 368 -3.11 2.79 2.21
C GLU A 368 -3.20 1.26 2.03
N ASP A 369 -3.90 0.79 1.00
CA ASP A 369 -4.23 -0.62 0.79
C ASP A 369 -3.59 -1.17 -0.50
N TYR A 370 -2.95 -2.33 -0.40
CA TYR A 370 -2.30 -3.00 -1.52
C TYR A 370 -3.28 -3.32 -2.65
N ARG A 371 -4.47 -3.83 -2.32
CA ARG A 371 -5.45 -4.30 -3.31
C ARG A 371 -6.08 -3.14 -4.04
N GLU A 372 -6.35 -2.05 -3.31
CA GLU A 372 -6.82 -0.81 -3.91
C GLU A 372 -5.79 -0.26 -4.92
N CYS A 373 -4.52 -0.17 -4.52
CA CYS A 373 -3.44 0.30 -5.39
C CYS A 373 -3.26 -0.61 -6.61
N ASP A 374 -3.18 -1.93 -6.42
CA ASP A 374 -3.01 -2.90 -7.51
C ASP A 374 -4.19 -2.89 -8.50
N SER A 375 -5.43 -2.76 -8.02
CA SER A 375 -6.61 -2.61 -8.88
C SER A 375 -6.53 -1.33 -9.71
N TRP A 376 -6.22 -0.19 -9.06
CA TRP A 376 -6.08 1.09 -9.76
C TRP A 376 -4.97 1.05 -10.82
N ILE A 377 -3.84 0.40 -10.53
CA ILE A 377 -2.74 0.22 -11.48
C ILE A 377 -3.20 -0.54 -12.73
N LYS A 378 -3.90 -1.67 -12.55
CA LYS A 378 -4.43 -2.48 -13.66
C LYS A 378 -5.41 -1.71 -14.52
N ASP A 379 -6.26 -0.91 -13.90
CA ASP A 379 -7.31 -0.18 -14.60
C ASP A 379 -6.81 1.08 -15.28
N THR A 380 -5.86 1.79 -14.66
CA THR A 380 -5.47 3.16 -15.04
C THR A 380 -4.02 3.23 -15.50
N VAL A 381 -3.06 2.76 -14.69
CA VAL A 381 -1.62 2.97 -14.93
C VAL A 381 -1.12 2.17 -16.12
N VAL A 382 -1.47 0.88 -16.20
CA VAL A 382 -1.04 -0.02 -17.29
C VAL A 382 -1.50 0.48 -18.66
N LYS A 383 -2.67 1.11 -18.72
CA LYS A 383 -3.29 1.62 -19.96
C LYS A 383 -2.95 3.09 -20.24
N GLY A 384 -2.40 3.80 -19.26
CA GLY A 384 -2.13 5.23 -19.30
C GLY A 384 -0.66 5.59 -19.57
N GLU A 385 -0.38 6.89 -19.48
CA GLU A 385 0.97 7.45 -19.59
C GLU A 385 1.44 7.92 -18.23
N PHE A 386 2.11 7.04 -17.49
CA PHE A 386 2.58 7.31 -16.15
C PHE A 386 4.10 7.26 -16.07
N TYR A 387 4.67 8.23 -15.35
CA TYR A 387 6.00 8.09 -14.78
C TYR A 387 5.87 7.33 -13.46
N ILE A 388 6.69 6.29 -13.29
CA ILE A 388 6.66 5.43 -12.11
C ILE A 388 8.02 5.49 -11.44
N GLY A 389 8.02 5.87 -10.17
CA GLY A 389 9.19 5.93 -9.31
C GLY A 389 9.08 4.95 -8.15
N ASP A 390 10.22 4.40 -7.74
CA ASP A 390 10.38 3.72 -6.46
C ASP A 390 11.55 4.39 -5.71
N LEU A 391 11.45 4.55 -4.39
CA LEU A 391 12.53 5.16 -3.64
C LEU A 391 13.82 4.33 -3.74
N TYR A 392 13.73 3.01 -3.76
CA TYR A 392 14.90 2.15 -3.64
C TYR A 392 14.93 1.01 -4.64
N ASP A 393 16.06 0.86 -5.35
CA ASP A 393 16.30 -0.31 -6.18
C ASP A 393 16.53 -1.57 -5.33
N ASN A 394 16.52 -2.75 -5.95
CA ASN A 394 16.70 -4.03 -5.26
C ASN A 394 18.06 -4.20 -4.55
N LYS A 395 19.06 -3.37 -4.82
CA LYS A 395 20.40 -3.46 -4.21
C LYS A 395 20.48 -2.79 -2.84
N VAL A 396 19.58 -1.85 -2.56
CA VAL A 396 19.55 -1.16 -1.26
C VAL A 396 18.95 -2.06 -0.19
N ASN A 397 19.57 -2.16 0.99
CA ASN A 397 19.04 -2.96 2.09
C ASN A 397 18.08 -2.13 2.96
N ASN A 398 16.84 -1.99 2.51
CA ASN A 398 15.76 -1.26 3.18
C ASN A 398 14.49 -2.11 3.23
N PHE A 399 13.70 -1.94 4.29
CA PHE A 399 12.45 -2.67 4.48
C PHE A 399 11.23 -1.93 3.88
N PHE A 400 11.16 -0.61 4.07
CA PHE A 400 10.07 0.24 3.58
C PHE A 400 10.46 0.98 2.30
N THR A 401 9.46 1.27 1.47
CA THR A 401 9.60 2.15 0.29
C THR A 401 8.30 2.92 0.02
N ILE A 402 8.34 3.83 -0.95
CA ILE A 402 7.17 4.54 -1.46
C ILE A 402 7.17 4.43 -2.98
N LEU A 403 6.13 3.82 -3.53
CA LEU A 403 5.88 3.89 -4.97
C LEU A 403 5.25 5.24 -5.30
N VAL A 404 5.77 5.90 -6.33
CA VAL A 404 5.37 7.22 -6.78
C VAL A 404 4.88 7.10 -8.22
N PHE A 405 3.69 7.62 -8.50
CA PHE A 405 3.14 7.64 -9.84
C PHE A 405 2.74 9.06 -10.22
N ALA A 406 3.07 9.49 -11.42
CA ALA A 406 2.62 10.76 -11.97
C ALA A 406 2.03 10.55 -13.36
N ASP A 407 0.76 10.95 -13.54
CA ASP A 407 0.11 10.94 -14.86
C ASP A 407 0.66 12.10 -15.68
N ARG A 408 1.36 11.80 -16.77
CA ARG A 408 1.94 12.82 -17.66
C ARG A 408 0.90 13.85 -18.07
N LEU A 409 -0.33 13.42 -18.35
CA LEU A 409 -1.43 14.28 -18.83
C LEU A 409 -2.05 15.15 -17.74
N GLN A 410 -1.72 14.92 -16.47
CA GLN A 410 -2.23 15.67 -15.33
C GLN A 410 -1.08 16.23 -14.49
N SER A 411 -0.66 17.45 -14.81
CA SER A 411 0.33 18.16 -14.01
C SER A 411 -0.19 18.43 -12.60
N GLY A 412 0.67 18.25 -11.61
CA GLY A 412 0.43 18.66 -10.23
C GLY A 412 -0.21 17.60 -9.34
N VAL A 413 -0.54 16.42 -9.87
CA VAL A 413 -1.07 15.29 -9.09
C VAL A 413 -0.04 14.17 -9.04
N ILE A 414 0.33 13.75 -7.83
CA ILE A 414 1.25 12.64 -7.57
C ILE A 414 0.53 11.61 -6.71
N TYR A 415 0.49 10.37 -7.19
CA TYR A 415 -0.07 9.26 -6.43
C TYR A 415 1.05 8.55 -5.68
N LEU A 416 0.81 8.22 -4.42
CA LEU A 416 1.79 7.64 -3.52
C LEU A 416 1.24 6.36 -2.89
N PHE A 417 2.05 5.31 -2.88
CA PHE A 417 1.76 4.09 -2.13
C PHE A 417 2.96 3.75 -1.21
N PRO A 418 2.95 4.20 0.05
CA PRO A 418 3.91 3.77 1.04
C PRO A 418 3.65 2.30 1.38
N THR A 419 4.70 1.47 1.32
CA THR A 419 4.56 0.03 1.52
C THR A 419 5.89 -0.63 1.90
N THR A 420 5.89 -1.95 2.08
CA THR A 420 7.13 -2.73 2.21
C THR A 420 7.76 -2.94 0.84
N LYS A 421 9.08 -3.03 0.79
CA LYS A 421 9.82 -3.26 -0.45
C LYS A 421 9.38 -4.53 -1.18
N LYS A 422 9.05 -5.58 -0.40
CA LYS A 422 8.53 -6.84 -0.94
C LYS A 422 7.21 -6.63 -1.69
N LEU A 423 6.25 -5.91 -1.09
CA LEU A 423 4.96 -5.64 -1.72
C LEU A 423 5.08 -4.70 -2.92
N ALA A 424 5.92 -3.67 -2.84
CA ALA A 424 6.21 -2.79 -3.97
C ALA A 424 6.74 -3.59 -5.17
N LYS A 425 7.71 -4.48 -4.94
CA LYS A 425 8.25 -5.38 -5.96
C LYS A 425 7.17 -6.28 -6.56
N CYS A 426 6.32 -6.88 -5.72
CA CYS A 426 5.20 -7.70 -6.19
C CYS A 426 4.25 -6.91 -7.11
N ILE A 427 3.89 -5.67 -6.76
CA ILE A 427 3.03 -4.82 -7.60
C ILE A 427 3.70 -4.54 -8.95
N ILE A 428 4.98 -4.17 -8.95
CA ILE A 428 5.73 -3.85 -10.17
C ILE A 428 5.80 -5.08 -11.10
N GLU A 429 6.15 -6.24 -10.56
CA GLU A 429 6.32 -7.48 -11.33
C GLU A 429 4.99 -8.02 -11.86
N ASN A 430 3.95 -8.09 -11.01
CA ASN A 430 2.64 -8.63 -11.38
C ASN A 430 1.95 -7.80 -12.47
N ASN A 431 2.28 -6.51 -12.58
CA ASN A 431 1.71 -5.60 -13.57
C ASN A 431 2.64 -5.32 -14.77
N GLY A 432 3.79 -6.01 -14.86
CA GLY A 432 4.73 -5.86 -15.98
C GLY A 432 5.35 -4.47 -16.09
N LEU A 433 5.54 -3.78 -14.96
CA LEU A 433 6.03 -2.40 -14.91
C LEU A 433 7.55 -2.31 -14.79
N SER A 434 8.28 -3.42 -14.64
CA SER A 434 9.71 -3.43 -14.31
C SER A 434 10.60 -2.61 -15.24
N ASN A 435 10.22 -2.48 -16.51
CA ASN A 435 11.03 -1.78 -17.51
C ASN A 435 10.84 -0.24 -17.52
N ILE A 436 9.86 0.28 -16.78
CA ILE A 436 9.51 1.71 -16.78
C ILE A 436 9.69 2.39 -15.42
N VAL A 437 9.98 1.61 -14.36
CA VAL A 437 10.24 2.14 -13.03
C VAL A 437 11.63 2.78 -12.98
N VAL A 438 11.70 4.00 -12.45
CA VAL A 438 12.96 4.69 -12.14
C VAL A 438 13.16 4.77 -10.63
N TYR A 439 14.41 4.79 -10.18
CA TYR A 439 14.75 4.78 -8.75
C TYR A 439 15.40 6.09 -8.32
N THR A 440 15.28 6.48 -7.05
CA THR A 440 15.80 7.79 -6.59
C THR A 440 17.30 7.96 -6.70
N ASN A 441 18.06 6.86 -6.80
CA ASN A 441 19.49 6.89 -7.09
C ASN A 441 19.82 7.32 -8.54
N ASP A 442 18.83 7.38 -9.44
CA ASP A 442 18.93 7.89 -10.80
C ASP A 442 18.30 9.29 -10.93
N ARG A 443 18.99 10.23 -11.60
CA ARG A 443 18.46 11.56 -11.91
C ARG A 443 17.18 11.52 -12.74
N ALA A 444 16.91 10.43 -13.47
CA ALA A 444 15.66 10.23 -14.20
C ALA A 444 14.43 10.31 -13.26
N PHE A 445 14.58 9.97 -11.98
CA PHE A 445 13.53 10.04 -10.97
C PHE A 445 12.96 11.45 -10.79
N PHE A 446 13.76 12.49 -10.99
CA PHE A 446 13.26 13.87 -10.90
C PHE A 446 12.16 14.19 -11.91
N THR A 447 12.09 13.43 -13.01
CA THR A 447 10.97 13.52 -13.95
C THR A 447 9.66 13.11 -13.29
N VAL A 448 9.66 12.09 -12.43
CA VAL A 448 8.45 11.59 -11.73
C VAL A 448 7.83 12.67 -10.84
N VAL A 449 8.66 13.50 -10.21
CA VAL A 449 8.23 14.56 -9.29
C VAL A 449 8.34 15.97 -9.87
N ALA A 450 8.64 16.08 -11.18
CA ALA A 450 8.91 17.35 -11.85
C ALA A 450 7.74 18.34 -11.78
N ALA A 451 6.52 17.81 -11.67
CA ALA A 451 5.31 18.62 -11.56
C ALA A 451 5.20 19.42 -10.25
N LEU A 452 6.06 19.17 -9.25
CA LEU A 452 6.10 19.92 -7.99
C LEU A 452 6.77 21.30 -8.12
N GLY A 453 7.44 21.59 -9.24
CA GLY A 453 8.04 22.90 -9.50
C GLY A 453 9.56 22.86 -9.54
N THR A 454 10.23 23.75 -8.80
CA THR A 454 11.70 23.84 -8.81
C THR A 454 12.35 22.69 -8.03
N LYS A 455 13.65 22.46 -8.21
CA LYS A 455 14.42 21.49 -7.38
C LYS A 455 14.22 21.72 -5.88
N LEU A 456 14.13 22.99 -5.46
CA LEU A 456 13.91 23.35 -4.06
C LEU A 456 12.49 23.00 -3.60
N ASP A 457 11.48 23.22 -4.45
CA ASP A 457 10.09 22.84 -4.15
C ASP A 457 9.96 21.32 -4.06
N MET A 458 10.54 20.58 -5.00
CA MET A 458 10.60 19.11 -4.97
C MET A 458 11.21 18.61 -3.66
N LEU A 459 12.35 19.17 -3.24
CA LEU A 459 13.00 18.76 -1.99
C LEU A 459 12.11 19.01 -0.77
N LYS A 460 11.49 20.19 -0.67
CA LYS A 460 10.64 20.57 0.47
C LYS A 460 9.36 19.75 0.52
N ASP A 461 8.68 19.60 -0.61
CA ASP A 461 7.38 18.93 -0.68
C ASP A 461 7.53 17.41 -0.49
N ILE A 462 8.58 16.80 -1.06
CA ILE A 462 8.88 15.38 -0.84
C ILE A 462 9.34 15.11 0.61
N GLN A 463 10.18 15.97 1.18
CA GLN A 463 10.57 15.82 2.59
C GLN A 463 9.36 15.94 3.52
N TRP A 464 8.46 16.88 3.25
CA TRP A 464 7.23 17.03 4.03
C TRP A 464 6.34 15.78 3.94
N ILE A 465 6.07 15.26 2.75
CA ILE A 465 5.18 14.09 2.62
C ILE A 465 5.81 12.84 3.23
N MET A 466 7.14 12.68 3.16
CA MET A 466 7.84 11.60 3.87
C MET A 466 7.74 11.76 5.39
N ALA A 467 7.93 12.97 5.92
CA ALA A 467 7.77 13.26 7.35
C ALA A 467 6.32 13.00 7.81
N PHE A 468 5.34 13.39 7.01
CA PHE A 468 3.93 13.13 7.24
C PHE A 468 3.63 11.62 7.24
N ILE A 469 4.09 10.86 6.25
CA ILE A 469 3.83 9.40 6.18
C ILE A 469 4.52 8.66 7.32
N THR A 470 5.74 9.07 7.68
CA THR A 470 6.48 8.40 8.76
C THR A 470 6.02 8.85 10.15
N GLY A 471 5.41 10.04 10.30
CA GLY A 471 5.20 10.66 11.59
C GLY A 471 6.52 11.01 12.29
N SER A 472 7.53 11.45 11.52
CA SER A 472 8.84 11.88 12.04
C SER A 472 8.92 13.40 12.16
N LYS A 473 10.05 13.97 12.57
CA LYS A 473 10.25 15.42 12.61
C LYS A 473 10.49 15.98 11.20
N GLY A 474 10.94 15.16 10.26
CA GLY A 474 11.30 15.65 8.93
C GLY A 474 12.61 16.44 8.95
N ASP A 475 13.49 16.20 9.93
CA ASP A 475 14.88 16.64 9.86
C ASP A 475 15.57 16.00 8.64
N PHE A 476 16.59 16.66 8.08
CA PHE A 476 17.38 16.14 6.95
C PHE A 476 18.52 15.19 7.37
N ASN A 477 18.66 14.89 8.68
CA ASN A 477 19.69 13.99 9.16
C ASN A 477 19.19 12.52 9.21
N PRO A 478 19.69 11.62 8.35
CA PRO A 478 19.23 10.22 8.29
C PRO A 478 19.60 9.39 9.52
N GLU A 479 20.53 9.84 10.36
CA GLU A 479 20.86 9.15 11.62
C GLU A 479 19.82 9.40 12.72
N ILE A 480 19.04 10.48 12.59
CA ILE A 480 18.13 10.96 13.64
C ILE A 480 16.67 10.81 13.20
N ASP A 481 16.38 10.95 11.91
CA ASP A 481 15.02 11.03 11.39
C ASP A 481 14.72 9.98 10.30
N SER A 482 13.61 9.26 10.51
CA SER A 482 13.18 8.18 9.62
C SER A 482 12.76 8.67 8.23
N ALA A 483 12.24 9.90 8.09
CA ALA A 483 11.93 10.49 6.79
C ALA A 483 13.21 10.82 6.02
N ALA A 484 14.23 11.41 6.65
CA ALA A 484 15.53 11.59 6.00
C ALA A 484 16.19 10.28 5.62
N LYS A 485 16.09 9.26 6.47
CA LYS A 485 16.60 7.93 6.16
C LYS A 485 15.84 7.30 4.99
N LEU A 486 14.53 7.50 4.89
CA LEU A 486 13.70 7.01 3.79
C LEU A 486 13.89 7.82 2.50
N GLY A 487 14.21 9.11 2.58
CA GLY A 487 14.44 10.01 1.44
C GLY A 487 15.90 10.27 1.09
N TYR A 488 16.84 9.50 1.66
CA TYR A 488 18.26 9.82 1.62
C TYR A 488 18.80 9.99 0.19
N ASP A 489 18.62 8.99 -0.66
CA ASP A 489 19.12 9.00 -2.04
C ASP A 489 18.52 10.15 -2.85
N PHE A 490 17.23 10.43 -2.66
CA PHE A 490 16.55 11.56 -3.28
C PHE A 490 17.15 12.90 -2.86
N ALA A 491 17.30 13.13 -1.55
CA ALA A 491 17.82 14.37 -1.00
C ALA A 491 19.27 14.61 -1.44
N VAL A 492 20.12 13.57 -1.40
CA VAL A 492 21.51 13.62 -1.85
C VAL A 492 21.60 13.92 -3.35
N ASN A 493 20.80 13.25 -4.18
CA ASN A 493 20.83 13.49 -5.62
C ASN A 493 20.32 14.89 -5.98
N ILE A 494 19.26 15.39 -5.33
CA ILE A 494 18.80 16.77 -5.56
C ILE A 494 19.88 17.75 -5.13
N ALA A 495 20.46 17.58 -3.93
CA ALA A 495 21.51 18.45 -3.42
C ALA A 495 22.71 18.48 -4.38
N ASN A 496 23.18 17.32 -4.85
CA ASN A 496 24.25 17.24 -5.83
C ASN A 496 23.90 17.94 -7.15
N SER A 497 22.64 17.81 -7.61
CA SER A 497 22.17 18.48 -8.83
C SER A 497 22.02 20.01 -8.68
N LEU A 498 21.80 20.53 -7.46
CA LEU A 498 21.73 21.97 -7.20
C LEU A 498 23.10 22.64 -7.36
N PHE A 499 24.19 21.89 -7.17
CA PHE A 499 25.57 22.36 -7.40
C PHE A 499 26.05 22.15 -8.84
N ASP A 500 25.22 21.59 -9.72
CA ASP A 500 25.53 21.39 -11.14
C ASP A 500 25.25 22.66 -11.95
N PHE A 501 26.20 23.61 -11.94
CA PHE A 501 26.06 24.93 -12.56
C PHE A 501 25.82 24.91 -14.09
N PHE A 502 26.07 23.77 -14.75
CA PHE A 502 25.92 23.62 -16.20
C PHE A 502 24.61 22.94 -16.61
N GLU A 503 23.88 22.36 -15.66
CA GLU A 503 22.60 21.70 -15.93
C GLU A 503 21.49 22.75 -16.03
N LYS A 504 20.82 22.84 -17.18
CA LYS A 504 19.58 23.61 -17.28
C LYS A 504 18.49 22.84 -16.54
N ASP A 505 17.96 23.45 -15.47
CA ASP A 505 16.82 22.96 -14.68
C ASP A 505 15.56 22.83 -15.56
N ASP A 506 15.46 21.73 -16.30
CA ASP A 506 14.38 21.52 -17.27
C ASP A 506 13.69 20.16 -17.11
N TYR A 507 13.59 19.68 -15.86
CA TYR A 507 12.92 18.42 -15.52
C TYR A 507 11.43 18.44 -15.89
N TYR A 508 10.77 19.60 -15.76
CA TYR A 508 9.40 19.77 -16.25
C TYR A 508 9.31 19.54 -17.77
N SER A 509 10.33 19.96 -18.51
CA SER A 509 10.35 19.73 -19.95
C SER A 509 10.70 18.33 -20.36
N ARG A 510 11.34 17.55 -19.48
CA ARG A 510 11.42 16.09 -19.65
C ARG A 510 10.07 15.44 -19.34
N TYR A 511 9.38 15.92 -18.31
CA TYR A 511 8.05 15.45 -17.93
C TYR A 511 7.02 15.58 -19.05
N VAL A 512 7.04 16.68 -19.81
CA VAL A 512 6.08 16.87 -20.91
C VAL A 512 6.42 16.06 -22.18
N LEU A 513 7.61 15.45 -22.28
CA LEU A 513 8.00 14.69 -23.47
C LEU A 513 7.09 13.48 -23.68
N PRO A 514 6.73 13.16 -24.93
CA PRO A 514 5.93 12.00 -25.23
C PRO A 514 6.75 10.71 -25.02
N THR A 515 6.05 9.66 -24.61
CA THR A 515 6.56 8.30 -24.49
C THR A 515 6.30 7.52 -25.78
N ASP A 516 6.84 6.30 -25.89
CA ASP A 516 6.53 5.35 -26.97
C ASP A 516 5.04 4.95 -27.01
N ARG A 517 4.31 5.18 -25.91
CA ARG A 517 2.86 4.94 -25.75
C ARG A 517 1.99 6.15 -26.09
N THR A 518 2.56 7.34 -26.31
CA THR A 518 1.77 8.56 -26.55
C THR A 518 0.93 8.43 -27.82
N LYS A 519 -0.39 8.59 -27.66
CA LYS A 519 -1.34 8.62 -28.78
C LYS A 519 -1.37 10.01 -29.42
N ALA A 520 -1.20 10.06 -30.73
CA ALA A 520 -1.19 11.31 -31.50
C ALA A 520 -2.54 12.04 -31.51
N LYS A 521 -2.49 13.38 -31.58
CA LYS A 521 -3.64 14.24 -31.89
C LYS A 521 -3.20 15.47 -32.73
N PRO A 522 -3.14 15.43 -34.08
CA PRO A 522 -3.30 14.32 -35.03
C PRO A 522 -1.98 13.85 -35.67
N PHE A 523 -0.84 14.40 -35.24
CA PHE A 523 0.45 14.15 -35.87
C PHE A 523 1.38 13.31 -35.00
N TYR A 524 2.37 12.70 -35.65
CA TYR A 524 3.47 11.99 -35.04
C TYR A 524 4.78 12.70 -35.35
N ILE A 525 5.80 12.48 -34.54
CA ILE A 525 7.14 13.03 -34.70
C ILE A 525 8.19 11.97 -34.35
N ALA A 526 9.35 12.03 -35.00
CA ALA A 526 10.47 11.16 -34.69
C ALA A 526 11.35 11.78 -33.59
N MET A 527 11.60 11.06 -32.50
CA MET A 527 12.42 11.51 -31.37
C MET A 527 13.40 10.43 -30.93
N MET A 528 14.55 10.83 -30.37
CA MET A 528 15.59 9.91 -29.90
C MET A 528 15.32 9.47 -28.46
N PHE A 529 15.52 8.18 -28.20
CA PHE A 529 15.37 7.55 -26.90
C PHE A 529 16.70 6.95 -26.44
N LYS A 530 17.01 7.08 -25.15
CA LYS A 530 18.18 6.48 -24.49
C LYS A 530 17.69 5.63 -23.33
N LYS A 531 18.03 4.33 -23.33
CA LYS A 531 17.57 3.36 -22.32
C LYS A 531 16.04 3.39 -22.08
N GLY A 532 15.26 3.56 -23.15
CA GLY A 532 13.79 3.63 -23.06
C GLY A 532 13.20 4.99 -22.66
N HIS A 533 14.02 6.02 -22.42
CA HIS A 533 13.55 7.36 -22.09
C HIS A 533 13.77 8.35 -23.24
N ASN A 534 12.77 9.20 -23.50
CA ASN A 534 12.87 10.25 -24.52
C ASN A 534 13.93 11.29 -24.10
N THR A 535 14.88 11.56 -25.01
CA THR A 535 15.99 12.51 -24.78
C THR A 535 15.59 13.97 -25.04
N GLY A 536 14.43 14.20 -25.67
CA GLY A 536 13.99 15.50 -26.16
C GLY A 536 14.56 15.87 -27.53
N LYS A 537 15.51 15.09 -28.07
CA LYS A 537 16.09 15.32 -29.39
C LYS A 537 15.13 14.84 -30.48
N ILE A 538 14.75 15.76 -31.36
CA ILE A 538 13.91 15.48 -32.53
C ILE A 538 14.81 14.98 -33.67
N CYS A 539 14.43 13.88 -34.32
CA CYS A 539 15.13 13.37 -35.49
C CYS A 539 14.80 14.26 -36.70
N SER A 540 15.82 14.72 -37.41
CA SER A 540 15.65 15.43 -38.67
C SER A 540 16.84 15.14 -39.59
N CYS A 541 16.58 15.14 -40.90
CA CYS A 541 17.63 15.10 -41.92
C CYS A 541 18.34 16.46 -42.09
N ASP A 542 17.70 17.55 -41.66
CA ASP A 542 18.22 18.91 -41.73
C ASP A 542 17.69 19.73 -40.54
N GLU A 543 18.60 20.33 -39.77
CA GLU A 543 18.28 21.08 -38.55
C GLU A 543 17.37 22.29 -38.77
N ARG A 544 17.18 22.74 -40.02
CA ARG A 544 16.25 23.82 -40.38
C ARG A 544 14.78 23.39 -40.40
N TYR A 545 14.52 22.09 -40.44
CA TYR A 545 13.16 21.54 -40.59
C TYR A 545 12.76 20.70 -39.40
N LEU A 546 11.49 20.80 -39.03
CA LEU A 546 10.81 19.90 -38.12
C LEU A 546 9.76 19.11 -38.90
N ILE A 547 9.89 17.78 -38.89
CA ILE A 547 9.07 16.88 -39.69
C ILE A 547 7.98 16.26 -38.82
N LEU A 548 6.73 16.43 -39.24
CA LEU A 548 5.55 15.79 -38.68
C LEU A 548 5.03 14.72 -39.65
N PHE A 549 4.38 13.69 -39.11
CA PHE A 549 3.80 12.59 -39.87
C PHE A 549 2.30 12.43 -39.54
N PRO A 550 1.43 12.16 -40.52
CA PRO A 550 0.01 11.90 -40.29
C PRO A 550 -0.26 10.52 -39.68
N SER A 551 0.67 9.57 -39.79
CA SER A 551 0.56 8.23 -39.23
C SER A 551 1.89 7.73 -38.65
N LYS A 552 1.79 6.82 -37.66
CA LYS A 552 2.97 6.19 -37.06
C LYS A 552 3.78 5.40 -38.09
N THR A 553 3.08 4.62 -38.92
CA THR A 553 3.67 3.80 -39.98
C THR A 553 4.48 4.62 -40.97
N LEU A 554 3.97 5.78 -41.40
CA LEU A 554 4.73 6.64 -42.32
C LEU A 554 6.02 7.17 -41.65
N GLY A 555 5.96 7.54 -40.37
CA GLY A 555 7.16 7.92 -39.64
C GLY A 555 8.19 6.78 -39.51
N GLU A 556 7.73 5.54 -39.31
CA GLU A 556 8.59 4.37 -39.19
C GLU A 556 9.28 4.06 -40.52
N GLU A 557 8.54 4.13 -41.64
CA GLU A 557 9.09 4.03 -42.99
C GLU A 557 10.14 5.11 -43.26
N TRP A 558 9.91 6.33 -42.76
CA TRP A 558 10.84 7.45 -42.89
C TRP A 558 12.15 7.18 -42.17
N ILE A 559 12.09 6.71 -40.92
CA ILE A 559 13.28 6.35 -40.13
C ILE A 559 14.11 5.30 -40.85
N ILE A 560 13.46 4.27 -41.41
CA ILE A 560 14.12 3.18 -42.14
C ILE A 560 14.79 3.71 -43.41
N LYS A 561 14.09 4.53 -44.22
CA LYS A 561 14.61 5.09 -45.47
C LYS A 561 15.82 5.99 -45.23
N TYR A 562 15.74 6.88 -44.26
CA TYR A 562 16.76 7.91 -44.02
C TYR A 562 17.88 7.48 -43.09
N SER A 563 17.94 6.19 -42.72
CA SER A 563 19.08 5.59 -42.01
C SER A 563 19.52 6.40 -40.79
N VAL A 564 18.58 6.96 -40.01
CA VAL A 564 18.91 7.79 -38.84
C VAL A 564 19.81 6.93 -37.93
N GLU A 565 21.09 7.27 -37.86
CA GLU A 565 22.11 6.42 -37.28
C GLU A 565 21.68 5.99 -35.86
N ARG A 566 21.57 4.68 -35.66
CA ARG A 566 21.56 4.10 -34.32
C ARG A 566 22.96 4.26 -33.76
N SER A 567 23.25 5.46 -33.24
CA SER A 567 24.38 5.61 -32.33
C SER A 567 24.17 4.59 -31.20
N GLY A 568 25.20 3.84 -30.81
CA GLY A 568 25.03 2.64 -29.96
C GLY A 568 24.32 2.86 -28.62
N GLU A 569 24.04 4.11 -28.22
CA GLU A 569 23.29 4.46 -27.01
C GLU A 569 21.91 5.10 -27.24
N GLU A 570 21.60 5.65 -28.42
CA GLU A 570 20.33 6.35 -28.71
C GLU A 570 19.63 5.79 -29.96
N GLU A 571 18.32 5.53 -29.85
CA GLU A 571 17.50 4.97 -30.92
C GLU A 571 16.30 5.88 -31.28
N PRO A 572 15.95 6.03 -32.56
CA PRO A 572 14.81 6.84 -32.98
C PRO A 572 13.48 6.09 -32.82
N PHE A 573 12.47 6.75 -32.25
CA PHE A 573 11.09 6.27 -32.10
C PHE A 573 10.08 7.28 -32.66
N ILE A 574 9.01 6.77 -33.25
CA ILE A 574 7.85 7.59 -33.63
C ILE A 574 6.87 7.69 -32.48
N VAL A 575 6.65 8.92 -32.04
CA VAL A 575 5.81 9.26 -30.88
C VAL A 575 4.68 10.21 -31.29
N GLY A 576 3.55 10.11 -30.59
CA GLY A 576 2.41 11.00 -30.83
C GLY A 576 2.69 12.43 -30.37
N VAL A 577 2.27 13.42 -31.17
CA VAL A 577 2.21 14.82 -30.76
C VAL A 577 0.86 15.04 -30.08
N ASP A 578 0.87 15.09 -28.76
CA ASP A 578 -0.31 15.39 -27.96
C ASP A 578 -0.35 16.87 -27.55
N LYS A 579 -1.46 17.28 -26.93
CA LYS A 579 -1.68 18.69 -26.56
C LYS A 579 -0.63 19.20 -25.57
N LEU A 580 -0.20 18.36 -24.63
CA LEU A 580 0.76 18.74 -23.61
C LEU A 580 2.14 18.99 -24.23
N PHE A 581 2.65 18.03 -25.00
CA PHE A 581 3.93 18.17 -25.68
C PHE A 581 3.90 19.30 -26.70
N TRP A 582 2.81 19.45 -27.45
CA TRP A 582 2.68 20.53 -28.42
C TRP A 582 2.75 21.91 -27.78
N LYS A 583 2.08 22.11 -26.64
CA LYS A 583 2.11 23.38 -25.91
C LYS A 583 3.55 23.79 -25.59
N GLU A 584 4.34 22.85 -25.09
CA GLU A 584 5.73 23.09 -24.73
C GLU A 584 6.63 23.27 -25.97
N LEU A 585 6.51 22.39 -26.95
CA LEU A 585 7.25 22.47 -28.22
C LEU A 585 7.01 23.81 -28.92
N ARG A 586 5.75 24.26 -28.96
CA ARG A 586 5.37 25.56 -29.54
C ARG A 586 6.08 26.73 -28.86
N CYS A 587 6.18 26.74 -27.53
CA CYS A 587 6.88 27.79 -26.79
C CYS A 587 8.35 27.89 -27.22
N ARG A 588 9.00 26.74 -27.44
CA ARG A 588 10.39 26.71 -27.93
C ARG A 588 10.51 27.12 -29.40
N LEU A 589 9.61 26.63 -30.26
CA LEU A 589 9.64 26.92 -31.70
C LEU A 589 9.40 28.41 -32.01
N LYS A 590 8.69 29.16 -31.15
CA LYS A 590 8.54 30.62 -31.31
C LYS A 590 9.87 31.37 -31.32
N ASN A 591 10.90 30.82 -30.68
CA ASN A 591 12.20 31.46 -30.49
C ASN A 591 13.27 30.90 -31.44
N ILE A 592 12.92 30.02 -32.37
CA ILE A 592 13.85 29.31 -33.26
C ILE A 592 13.33 29.44 -34.70
N ASP A 593 14.22 29.80 -35.63
CA ASP A 593 13.91 29.86 -37.07
C ASP A 593 13.94 28.45 -37.70
N ARG A 594 12.91 27.65 -37.41
CA ARG A 594 12.70 26.31 -37.99
C ARG A 594 11.38 26.25 -38.76
N LYS A 595 11.43 25.71 -39.97
CA LYS A 595 10.24 25.44 -40.79
C LYS A 595 9.58 24.14 -40.37
N ILE A 596 8.25 24.11 -40.28
CA ILE A 596 7.50 22.91 -39.92
C ILE A 596 6.90 22.30 -41.19
N ILE A 597 7.21 21.04 -41.45
CA ILE A 597 6.76 20.31 -42.64
C ILE A 597 6.01 19.04 -42.24
N LEU A 598 4.90 18.78 -42.92
CA LEU A 598 4.14 17.53 -42.82
C LEU A 598 4.55 16.62 -43.98
N CYS A 599 5.10 15.46 -43.66
CA CYS A 599 5.39 14.41 -44.64
C CYS A 599 4.07 13.69 -44.99
N LEU A 600 3.63 13.80 -46.24
CA LEU A 600 2.37 13.20 -46.71
C LEU A 600 2.59 11.82 -47.34
N GLU A 601 3.73 11.62 -47.99
CA GLU A 601 4.06 10.39 -48.69
C GLU A 601 5.58 10.21 -48.79
N ILE A 602 6.03 8.97 -48.62
CA ILE A 602 7.44 8.57 -48.75
C ILE A 602 7.57 7.74 -50.01
N LEU A 603 8.35 8.20 -50.97
CA LEU A 603 8.52 7.50 -52.24
C LEU A 603 9.74 6.57 -52.17
N PRO A 604 9.59 5.23 -52.16
CA PRO A 604 10.70 4.31 -51.90
C PRO A 604 11.79 4.30 -52.99
N GLN A 605 11.46 4.79 -54.18
CA GLN A 605 12.31 4.70 -55.39
C GLN A 605 12.78 6.07 -55.92
N LYS A 606 12.44 7.18 -55.24
CA LYS A 606 12.85 8.55 -55.62
C LYS A 606 13.44 9.29 -54.41
N ASN A 607 14.40 10.18 -54.66
CA ASN A 607 14.95 11.11 -53.67
C ASN A 607 14.00 12.29 -53.33
N GLU A 608 12.73 12.20 -53.73
CA GLU A 608 11.71 13.23 -53.53
C GLU A 608 10.60 12.63 -52.68
N ASP A 609 10.39 13.14 -51.47
CA ASP A 609 9.19 12.87 -50.67
C ASP A 609 8.24 14.05 -50.76
N ILE A 610 6.95 13.81 -50.53
CA ILE A 610 5.93 14.86 -50.61
C ILE A 610 5.77 15.52 -49.24
N TYR A 611 6.18 16.79 -49.16
CA TYR A 611 6.05 17.61 -47.96
C TYR A 611 5.06 18.76 -48.16
N LYS A 612 4.37 19.14 -47.08
CA LYS A 612 3.56 20.35 -47.01
C LYS A 612 4.06 21.24 -45.87
N GLU A 613 4.45 22.47 -46.18
CA GLU A 613 4.87 23.46 -45.18
C GLU A 613 3.63 24.00 -44.44
N TYR A 614 3.76 24.13 -43.12
CA TYR A 614 2.73 24.67 -42.24
C TYR A 614 3.32 25.81 -41.41
N SER A 615 2.52 26.85 -41.18
CA SER A 615 2.82 27.83 -40.14
C SER A 615 2.50 27.27 -38.75
N LEU A 616 3.16 27.81 -37.72
CA LEU A 616 2.90 27.46 -36.33
C LEU A 616 1.41 27.67 -35.95
N GLU A 617 0.79 28.74 -36.47
CA GLU A 617 -0.63 29.06 -36.21
C GLU A 617 -1.60 28.07 -36.87
N GLN A 618 -1.27 27.59 -38.08
CA GLN A 618 -2.08 26.59 -38.77
C GLN A 618 -2.09 25.26 -38.02
N LEU A 619 -0.93 24.83 -37.49
CA LEU A 619 -0.83 23.61 -36.69
C LEU A 619 -1.51 23.74 -35.33
N ASP A 620 -1.42 24.91 -34.70
CA ASP A 620 -2.07 25.16 -33.41
C ASP A 620 -3.59 24.99 -33.49
N ASN A 621 -4.21 25.42 -34.59
CA ASN A 621 -5.64 25.24 -34.81
C ASN A 621 -6.05 23.79 -35.09
N ILE A 622 -5.12 22.95 -35.55
CA ILE A 622 -5.35 21.53 -35.84
C ILE A 622 -5.16 20.66 -34.59
N ILE A 623 -4.24 21.04 -33.70
CA ILE A 623 -3.87 20.26 -32.49
C ILE A 623 -4.73 20.65 -31.26
N LYS A 624 -5.34 21.85 -31.26
CA LYS A 624 -6.38 22.25 -30.29
C LYS A 624 -7.54 21.26 -30.28
#